data_AF-A0A327XU33-F1
#
_entry.id   AF-A0A327XU33-F1
#
_cell.length_a   1.000
_cell.length_b   1.000
_cell.length_c   1.000
_cell.angle_alpha   90.00
_cell.angle_beta   90.00
_cell.angle_gamma   90.00
#
_symmetry.space_group_name_H-M   'P 1'
#
loop_
_entity.id
_entity.type
_entity.pdbx_description
1 polymer ?
#
loop_
_entity_poly.entity_id
_entity_poly.type
_entity_poly.pdbx_seq_one_letter_code
_entity_poly.pdbx_strand_id
1 'polypeptide(L)'
;FSALCRRQKTLNVSLPYRGGTGPLNLLIDSTGSKAEGEGASNARKHGGLRRRVWRKRHIHCPAGEWYIRREGDRRRNTGGSGRGDHDQKCRRCTHAAGTAEPNTTRQDIRAVTADGACDTRKCRDAITARNAHTVIPLRKNAKPCKPTSADAVARNEAVNASRSLGKALRRRLAGYHHRSRVESKMNCIKLLGQSVMARDFDRQVAEIQIRIAVRNRYTALGIPVTEAVG
;
A
#
# COMPACT_ATOMS: atom_id res chain seq x y z
N PHE A 1 -5.14 -2.47 31.34
CA PHE A 1 -5.19 -1.61 30.14
C PHE A 1 -4.34 -0.38 30.38
N SER A 2 -3.31 -0.12 29.56
CA SER A 2 -2.44 1.06 29.73
C SER A 2 -3.19 2.37 29.41
N ALA A 3 -2.66 3.52 29.88
CA ALA A 3 -3.21 4.83 29.56
C ALA A 3 -3.28 5.10 28.04
N LEU A 4 -2.31 4.57 27.29
CA LEU A 4 -2.25 4.67 25.84
C LEU A 4 -3.44 3.98 25.15
N CYS A 5 -3.81 2.76 25.56
CA CYS A 5 -4.97 2.04 25.01
C CYS A 5 -6.29 2.81 25.19
N ARG A 6 -6.45 3.55 26.29
CA ARG A 6 -7.66 4.33 26.58
C ARG A 6 -7.77 5.55 25.66
N ARG A 7 -6.66 6.27 25.46
CA ARG A 7 -6.59 7.50 24.64
C ARG A 7 -6.42 7.27 23.14
N GLN A 8 -6.12 6.03 22.72
CA GLN A 8 -5.84 5.68 21.33
C GLN A 8 -6.95 6.04 20.33
N LYS A 9 -8.22 6.11 20.77
CA LYS A 9 -9.35 6.47 19.89
C LYS A 9 -9.32 7.93 19.45
N THR A 10 -8.82 8.81 20.33
CA THR A 10 -8.77 10.26 20.13
C THR A 10 -7.34 10.75 19.90
N LEU A 11 -6.37 9.83 19.83
CA LEU A 11 -4.98 10.17 19.60
C LEU A 11 -4.81 10.57 18.13
N ASN A 12 -4.54 11.85 17.90
CA ASN A 12 -4.19 12.34 16.58
C ASN A 12 -2.73 12.01 16.28
N VAL A 13 -2.49 10.98 15.48
CA VAL A 13 -1.15 10.59 15.06
C VAL A 13 -0.85 11.24 13.71
N SER A 14 -0.12 12.35 13.74
CA SER A 14 0.42 12.93 12.50
C SER A 14 1.66 12.15 12.07
N LEU A 15 1.67 11.70 10.81
CA LEU A 15 2.87 11.17 10.17
C LEU A 15 3.56 12.34 9.49
N PRO A 16 4.72 12.82 9.97
CA PRO A 16 5.38 13.96 9.37
C PRO A 16 5.69 13.67 7.91
N TYR A 17 5.19 14.52 7.02
CA TYR A 17 5.52 14.44 5.62
C TYR A 17 6.93 14.98 5.40
N ARG A 18 7.80 14.15 4.81
CA ARG A 18 9.10 14.59 4.32
C ARG A 18 9.01 14.69 2.81
N GLY A 19 9.11 15.91 2.29
CA GLY A 19 9.21 16.14 0.85
C GLY A 19 10.46 15.46 0.30
N GLY A 20 10.35 14.92 -0.93
CA GLY A 20 11.52 14.42 -1.66
C GLY A 20 11.94 15.43 -2.73
N THR A 21 13.21 15.46 -3.10
CA THR A 21 13.79 16.42 -4.06
C THR A 21 13.54 16.08 -5.54
N GLY A 22 12.48 15.32 -5.85
CA GLY A 22 12.20 14.89 -7.23
C GLY A 22 10.84 14.23 -7.39
N PRO A 23 10.47 13.80 -8.61
CA PRO A 23 9.14 13.29 -8.88
C PRO A 23 8.95 11.89 -8.25
N LEU A 24 7.79 11.71 -7.60
CA LEU A 24 7.49 10.59 -6.71
C LEU A 24 7.16 9.31 -7.49
N ASN A 25 7.90 8.24 -7.21
CA ASN A 25 7.50 6.88 -7.60
C ASN A 25 6.63 6.29 -6.49
N LEU A 26 5.32 6.32 -6.68
CA LEU A 26 4.34 5.88 -5.70
C LEU A 26 4.14 4.36 -5.76
N LEU A 27 4.56 3.66 -4.73
CA LEU A 27 4.32 2.22 -4.60
C LEU A 27 3.04 1.97 -3.78
N ILE A 28 2.14 1.16 -4.30
CA ILE A 28 0.81 0.88 -3.75
C ILE A 28 0.63 -0.63 -3.57
N ASP A 29 0.68 -1.10 -2.32
CA ASP A 29 0.39 -2.51 -1.99
C ASP A 29 -0.74 -2.63 -0.97
N SER A 30 -1.34 -3.82 -0.86
CA SER A 30 -2.34 -4.10 0.16
C SER A 30 -1.98 -5.32 0.95
N THR A 31 -2.10 -5.22 2.26
CA THR A 31 -1.74 -6.28 3.19
C THR A 31 -2.91 -6.64 4.08
N GLY A 32 -3.09 -7.93 4.36
CA GLY A 32 -3.98 -8.39 5.41
C GLY A 32 -3.26 -8.32 6.75
N SER A 33 -3.92 -7.80 7.78
CA SER A 33 -3.46 -7.96 9.16
C SER A 33 -4.60 -8.46 10.02
N LYS A 34 -4.27 -9.42 10.88
CA LYS A 34 -5.24 -10.06 11.75
C LYS A 34 -5.65 -9.07 12.83
N ALA A 35 -6.95 -8.84 13.00
CA ALA A 35 -7.46 -8.12 14.15
C ALA A 35 -7.76 -9.15 15.24
N GLU A 36 -7.09 -9.04 16.39
CA GLU A 36 -7.38 -9.88 17.54
C GLU A 36 -8.59 -9.30 18.29
N GLY A 37 -9.75 -9.91 18.07
CA GLY A 37 -10.95 -9.63 18.86
C GLY A 37 -10.96 -10.40 20.19
N GLU A 38 -11.97 -10.13 21.01
CA GLU A 38 -12.27 -10.77 22.29
C GLU A 38 -12.14 -12.31 22.28
N GLY A 39 -12.45 -12.92 21.14
CA GLY A 39 -12.34 -14.36 20.93
C GLY A 39 -10.92 -14.94 20.93
N ALA A 40 -9.83 -14.18 20.76
CA ALA A 40 -8.48 -14.77 20.84
C ALA A 40 -8.03 -15.00 22.29
N SER A 41 -8.39 -14.09 23.20
CA SER A 41 -8.18 -14.28 24.64
C SER A 41 -9.20 -15.27 25.23
N ASN A 42 -10.48 -15.22 24.81
CA ASN A 42 -11.48 -16.20 25.22
C ASN A 42 -11.29 -17.57 24.56
N ALA A 43 -10.74 -17.70 23.35
CA ALA A 43 -10.39 -19.02 22.79
C ALA A 43 -9.16 -19.60 23.49
N ARG A 44 -8.18 -18.76 23.88
CA ARG A 44 -7.07 -19.18 24.75
C ARG A 44 -7.53 -19.62 26.14
N LYS A 45 -8.56 -18.98 26.70
CA LYS A 45 -9.07 -19.28 28.05
C LYS A 45 -10.23 -20.29 28.10
N HIS A 46 -11.04 -20.38 27.04
CA HIS A 46 -12.35 -21.07 27.04
C HIS A 46 -12.66 -21.81 25.71
N GLY A 47 -11.70 -21.98 24.80
CA GLY A 47 -11.81 -22.93 23.66
C GLY A 47 -12.83 -22.62 22.55
N GLY A 48 -13.53 -21.48 22.57
CA GLY A 48 -14.60 -21.20 21.60
C GLY A 48 -14.13 -20.92 20.16
N LEU A 49 -14.80 -21.53 19.17
CA LEU A 49 -14.59 -21.28 17.73
C LEU A 49 -15.34 -20.01 17.27
N ARG A 50 -14.61 -18.99 16.78
CA ARG A 50 -15.19 -17.82 16.07
C ARG A 50 -14.32 -17.30 14.92
N ARG A 51 -14.96 -16.62 13.95
CA ARG A 51 -14.38 -16.18 12.66
C ARG A 51 -13.21 -15.18 12.82
N ARG A 52 -12.12 -15.44 12.10
CA ARG A 52 -10.94 -14.56 11.99
C ARG A 52 -11.31 -13.27 11.25
N VAL A 53 -11.02 -12.11 11.85
CA VAL A 53 -11.19 -10.80 11.20
C VAL A 53 -9.85 -10.36 10.61
N TRP A 54 -9.84 -10.06 9.32
CA TRP A 54 -8.70 -9.51 8.60
C TRP A 54 -8.99 -8.07 8.18
N ARG A 55 -8.01 -7.19 8.37
CA ARG A 55 -8.04 -5.79 7.92
C ARG A 55 -7.08 -5.61 6.77
N LYS A 56 -7.54 -4.96 5.70
CA LYS A 56 -6.71 -4.60 4.56
C LYS A 56 -6.18 -3.18 4.73
N ARG A 57 -4.86 -3.05 4.81
CA ARG A 57 -4.18 -1.75 4.83
C ARG A 57 -3.51 -1.44 3.52
N HIS A 58 -3.29 -0.15 3.27
CA HIS A 58 -2.56 0.35 2.12
C HIS A 58 -1.41 1.23 2.58
N ILE A 59 -0.21 0.99 2.03
CA ILE A 59 1.02 1.69 2.41
C ILE A 59 1.61 2.34 1.18
N HIS A 60 2.00 3.61 1.34
CA HIS A 60 2.57 4.41 0.28
C HIS A 60 4.03 4.70 0.58
N CYS A 61 4.90 4.37 -0.36
CA CYS A 61 6.34 4.54 -0.25
C CYS A 61 6.88 5.17 -1.54
N PRO A 62 7.75 6.19 -1.46
CA PRO A 62 8.60 6.61 -2.57
C PRO A 62 9.57 5.48 -2.94
N ALA A 63 9.75 5.18 -4.23
CA ALA A 63 10.81 4.28 -4.66
C ALA A 63 12.16 5.00 -4.55
N GLY A 64 12.82 4.86 -3.39
CA GLY A 64 14.07 5.53 -3.07
C GLY A 64 14.22 5.76 -1.57
N GLU A 65 13.10 6.08 -0.91
CA GLU A 65 13.08 6.43 0.50
C GLU A 65 12.54 5.29 1.37
N TRP A 66 13.06 5.18 2.58
CA TRP A 66 12.58 4.23 3.58
C TRP A 66 11.42 4.78 4.43
N TYR A 67 10.82 5.93 4.07
CA TYR A 67 9.69 6.57 4.78
C TYR A 67 8.31 6.19 4.28
N ILE A 68 7.39 5.82 5.18
CA ILE A 68 5.99 5.60 4.86
C ILE A 68 5.29 6.94 4.98
N ARG A 69 4.71 7.41 3.87
CA ARG A 69 4.08 8.74 3.83
C ARG A 69 2.62 8.71 4.22
N ARG A 70 1.94 7.58 4.01
CA ARG A 70 0.54 7.46 4.36
C ARG A 70 0.12 6.02 4.56
N GLU A 71 -0.83 5.85 5.46
CA GLU A 71 -1.65 4.66 5.58
C GLU A 71 -3.09 5.00 5.16
N GLY A 72 -3.76 4.06 4.49
CA GLY A 72 -5.21 4.05 4.39
C GLY A 72 -5.75 2.69 4.85
N ASP A 73 -6.58 2.68 5.89
CA ASP A 73 -7.32 1.49 6.33
C ASP A 73 -8.78 1.56 5.84
N ARG A 74 -9.42 0.39 5.69
CA ARG A 74 -10.85 0.27 5.39
C ARG A 74 -11.59 -0.49 6.48
N ARG A 75 -12.72 0.09 6.91
CA ARG A 75 -13.82 -0.61 7.58
C ARG A 75 -14.46 -1.61 6.61
N ARG A 76 -13.87 -2.79 6.43
CA ARG A 76 -14.59 -3.96 5.93
C ARG A 76 -14.30 -5.16 6.82
N ASN A 77 -15.36 -5.69 7.43
CA ASN A 77 -15.37 -7.04 7.94
C ASN A 77 -15.59 -7.99 6.75
N THR A 78 -14.74 -9.01 6.64
CA THR A 78 -14.90 -10.20 5.78
C THR A 78 -14.62 -10.08 4.27
N GLY A 79 -13.69 -10.93 3.80
CA GLY A 79 -13.82 -11.79 2.60
C GLY A 79 -13.78 -11.19 1.18
N GLY A 80 -14.05 -9.90 0.98
CA GLY A 80 -14.18 -9.35 -0.37
C GLY A 80 -12.86 -8.90 -1.00
N SER A 81 -12.23 -9.72 -1.85
CA SER A 81 -11.24 -9.27 -2.87
C SER A 81 -11.93 -8.61 -4.08
N GLY A 82 -12.99 -7.83 -3.85
CA GLY A 82 -13.79 -7.24 -4.91
C GLY A 82 -12.99 -6.20 -5.70
N ARG A 83 -13.11 -6.20 -7.04
CA ARG A 83 -12.43 -5.26 -7.96
C ARG A 83 -12.60 -3.78 -7.55
N GLY A 84 -13.76 -3.41 -6.98
CA GLY A 84 -14.02 -2.05 -6.49
C GLY A 84 -13.15 -1.60 -5.30
N ASP A 85 -12.55 -2.54 -4.56
CA ASP A 85 -11.56 -2.24 -3.51
C ASP A 85 -10.30 -1.62 -4.13
N HIS A 86 -9.80 -2.17 -5.23
CA HIS A 86 -8.60 -1.66 -5.88
C HIS A 86 -8.85 -0.31 -6.58
N ASP A 87 -10.01 -0.12 -7.21
CA ASP A 87 -10.38 1.11 -7.90
C ASP A 87 -10.42 2.34 -6.97
N GLN A 88 -11.14 2.20 -5.84
CA GLN A 88 -11.26 3.29 -4.87
C GLN A 88 -9.96 3.52 -4.10
N LYS A 89 -9.14 2.46 -3.92
CA LYS A 89 -7.79 2.57 -3.38
C LYS A 89 -6.95 3.43 -4.32
N CYS A 90 -6.79 3.03 -5.58
CA CYS A 90 -5.93 3.73 -6.54
C CYS A 90 -6.33 5.21 -6.67
N ARG A 91 -7.64 5.50 -6.81
CA ARG A 91 -8.14 6.89 -6.79
C ARG A 91 -7.72 7.64 -5.55
N ARG A 92 -8.00 7.12 -4.35
CA ARG A 92 -7.62 7.79 -3.10
C ARG A 92 -6.11 7.99 -3.00
N CYS A 93 -5.33 7.00 -3.40
CA CYS A 93 -3.88 7.04 -3.33
C CYS A 93 -3.30 8.09 -4.27
N THR A 94 -3.75 8.15 -5.53
CA THR A 94 -3.28 9.13 -6.50
C THR A 94 -3.78 10.54 -6.17
N HIS A 95 -5.00 10.67 -5.62
CA HIS A 95 -5.48 11.95 -5.12
C HIS A 95 -4.67 12.45 -3.91
N ALA A 96 -4.42 11.56 -2.95
CA ALA A 96 -3.74 11.89 -1.70
C ALA A 96 -2.23 12.08 -1.81
N ALA A 97 -1.57 11.38 -2.73
CA ALA A 97 -0.12 11.45 -2.88
C ALA A 97 0.37 12.85 -3.31
N GLY A 98 -0.53 13.70 -3.82
CA GLY A 98 -0.26 15.11 -4.10
C GLY A 98 -0.86 16.10 -3.10
N THR A 99 -1.47 15.65 -2.01
CA THR A 99 -1.98 16.50 -0.92
C THR A 99 -1.29 16.11 0.37
N ALA A 100 -0.07 16.59 0.55
CA ALA A 100 0.57 16.60 1.85
C ALA A 100 0.19 17.90 2.54
N GLU A 101 -0.85 17.87 3.37
CA GLU A 101 -1.32 19.04 4.13
C GLU A 101 -1.84 20.22 3.27
N PRO A 102 -2.65 21.15 3.83
CA PRO A 102 -3.15 22.31 3.08
C PRO A 102 -2.04 23.25 2.55
N ASN A 103 -0.80 23.14 3.04
CA ASN A 103 0.28 24.10 2.77
C ASN A 103 1.55 23.53 2.08
N THR A 104 1.57 22.29 1.59
CA THR A 104 2.76 21.77 0.88
C THR A 104 2.52 21.69 -0.62
N THR A 105 3.44 22.23 -1.41
CA THR A 105 3.43 22.20 -2.88
C THR A 105 3.24 20.76 -3.37
N ARG A 106 2.24 20.57 -4.24
CA ARG A 106 1.87 19.28 -4.82
C ARG A 106 3.08 18.66 -5.53
N GLN A 107 3.68 17.64 -4.94
CA GLN A 107 4.78 16.91 -5.56
C GLN A 107 4.26 16.11 -6.77
N ASP A 108 4.94 16.21 -7.90
CA ASP A 108 4.60 15.45 -9.09
C ASP A 108 4.83 13.95 -8.89
N ILE A 109 3.92 13.14 -9.41
CA ILE A 109 4.00 11.67 -9.35
C ILE A 109 4.57 11.20 -10.68
N ARG A 110 5.82 10.72 -10.68
CA ARG A 110 6.45 10.14 -11.87
C ARG A 110 5.75 8.87 -12.33
N ALA A 111 5.55 7.95 -11.39
CA ALA A 111 5.05 6.62 -11.69
C ALA A 111 4.28 6.04 -10.51
N VAL A 112 3.33 5.15 -10.80
CA VAL A 112 2.57 4.39 -9.80
C VAL A 112 2.79 2.90 -10.03
N THR A 113 3.36 2.22 -9.05
CA THR A 113 3.53 0.76 -9.06
C THR A 113 2.49 0.11 -8.17
N ALA A 114 1.73 -0.85 -8.71
CA ALA A 114 0.72 -1.57 -7.93
C ALA A 114 0.61 -3.04 -8.33
N ASP A 115 -0.16 -3.80 -7.56
CA ASP A 115 -0.43 -5.20 -7.85
C ASP A 115 -1.31 -5.39 -9.09
N GLY A 116 -1.28 -6.61 -9.67
CA GLY A 116 -2.12 -6.93 -10.83
C GLY A 116 -3.62 -6.88 -10.54
N ALA A 117 -4.04 -6.81 -9.27
CA ALA A 117 -5.44 -6.60 -8.93
C ALA A 117 -5.86 -5.13 -9.19
N CYS A 118 -4.92 -4.19 -9.15
CA CYS A 118 -5.09 -2.79 -9.60
C CYS A 118 -5.10 -2.63 -11.13
N ASP A 119 -4.98 -3.71 -11.90
CA ASP A 119 -5.07 -3.68 -13.36
C ASP A 119 -6.52 -3.52 -13.85
N THR A 120 -7.12 -2.37 -13.53
CA THR A 120 -8.48 -1.99 -13.90
C THR A 120 -8.47 -0.64 -14.61
N ARG A 121 -9.50 -0.39 -15.42
CA ARG A 121 -9.68 0.90 -16.12
C ARG A 121 -9.73 2.07 -15.13
N LYS A 122 -10.56 1.96 -14.08
CA LYS A 122 -10.70 3.03 -13.07
C LYS A 122 -9.40 3.34 -12.32
N CYS A 123 -8.55 2.35 -12.05
CA CYS A 123 -7.23 2.60 -11.46
C CYS A 123 -6.32 3.36 -12.42
N ARG A 124 -6.28 2.93 -13.68
CA ARG A 124 -5.47 3.54 -14.74
C ARG A 124 -5.90 4.96 -15.07
N ASP A 125 -7.22 5.21 -15.16
CA ASP A 125 -7.76 6.55 -15.34
C ASP A 125 -7.31 7.49 -14.20
N ALA A 126 -7.27 6.99 -12.97
CA ALA A 126 -6.84 7.76 -11.80
C ALA A 126 -5.34 8.06 -11.76
N ILE A 127 -4.51 7.21 -12.40
CA ILE A 127 -3.07 7.41 -12.55
C ILE A 127 -2.81 8.37 -13.72
N THR A 128 -3.52 8.18 -14.83
CA THR A 128 -3.46 9.03 -16.03
C THR A 128 -3.89 10.46 -15.72
N ALA A 129 -4.92 10.65 -14.89
CA ALA A 129 -5.36 11.96 -14.41
C ALA A 129 -4.29 12.72 -13.57
N ARG A 130 -3.20 12.05 -13.20
CA ARG A 130 -2.02 12.63 -12.54
C ARG A 130 -0.80 12.71 -13.46
N ASN A 131 -0.96 12.43 -14.75
CA ASN A 131 0.13 12.35 -15.73
C ASN A 131 1.28 11.42 -15.29
N ALA A 132 0.94 10.37 -14.52
CA ALA A 132 1.91 9.45 -13.97
C ALA A 132 2.02 8.18 -14.83
N HIS A 133 3.21 7.59 -14.90
CA HIS A 133 3.43 6.33 -15.60
C HIS A 133 2.88 5.13 -14.81
N THR A 134 2.14 4.24 -15.47
CA THR A 134 1.54 3.06 -14.83
C THR A 134 2.47 1.85 -14.84
N VAL A 135 2.90 1.36 -13.67
CA VAL A 135 3.70 0.13 -13.50
C VAL A 135 2.87 -0.95 -12.80
N ILE A 136 1.96 -1.58 -13.55
CA ILE A 136 1.06 -2.61 -13.03
C ILE A 136 1.24 -3.89 -13.85
N PRO A 137 1.46 -5.06 -13.22
CA PRO A 137 1.67 -6.29 -13.94
C PRO A 137 0.34 -6.76 -14.54
N LEU A 138 0.42 -7.30 -15.75
CA LEU A 138 -0.74 -7.85 -16.43
C LEU A 138 -1.26 -9.11 -15.71
N ARG A 139 -2.59 -9.23 -15.67
CA ARG A 139 -3.26 -10.45 -15.20
C ARG A 139 -2.99 -11.61 -16.14
N LYS A 140 -3.13 -12.86 -15.63
CA LYS A 140 -2.84 -14.09 -16.39
C LYS A 140 -3.54 -14.11 -17.76
N ASN A 141 -4.80 -13.67 -17.80
CA ASN A 141 -5.66 -13.68 -18.99
C ASN A 141 -5.94 -12.26 -19.51
N ALA A 142 -4.96 -11.35 -19.41
CA ALA A 142 -5.11 -10.00 -19.93
C ALA A 142 -5.33 -10.03 -21.46
N LYS A 143 -6.41 -9.39 -21.90
CA LYS A 143 -6.74 -9.22 -23.31
C LYS A 143 -6.56 -7.75 -23.70
N PRO A 144 -6.20 -7.47 -24.96
CA PRO A 144 -6.25 -6.11 -25.49
C PRO A 144 -7.67 -5.55 -25.37
N CYS A 145 -7.77 -4.25 -25.09
CA CYS A 145 -9.03 -3.51 -25.07
C CYS A 145 -9.16 -2.65 -26.33
N LYS A 146 -10.34 -2.08 -26.57
CA LYS A 146 -10.50 -1.08 -27.63
C LYS A 146 -9.56 0.11 -27.35
N PRO A 147 -8.80 0.61 -28.34
CA PRO A 147 -7.81 1.68 -28.15
C PRO A 147 -8.49 3.06 -28.09
N THR A 148 -9.32 3.28 -27.07
CA THR A 148 -10.10 4.51 -26.90
C THR A 148 -9.33 5.64 -26.22
N SER A 149 -8.14 5.36 -25.67
CA SER A 149 -7.29 6.33 -24.96
C SER A 149 -5.82 5.96 -25.06
N ALA A 150 -4.93 6.93 -24.85
CA ALA A 150 -3.47 6.69 -24.84
C ALA A 150 -3.05 5.61 -23.82
N ASP A 151 -3.65 5.57 -22.62
CA ASP A 151 -3.38 4.49 -21.65
C ASP A 151 -3.86 3.12 -22.18
N ALA A 152 -4.99 3.07 -22.88
CA ALA A 152 -5.47 1.82 -23.48
C ALA A 152 -4.53 1.32 -24.59
N VAL A 153 -3.94 2.23 -25.38
CA VAL A 153 -2.92 1.90 -26.38
C VAL A 153 -1.65 1.36 -25.68
N ALA A 154 -1.11 2.10 -24.71
CA ALA A 154 0.07 1.67 -23.95
C ALA A 154 -0.15 0.34 -23.19
N ARG A 155 -1.38 0.10 -22.71
CA ARG A 155 -1.80 -1.20 -22.15
C ARG A 155 -1.70 -2.31 -23.17
N ASN A 156 -2.26 -2.09 -24.36
CA ASN A 156 -2.32 -3.09 -25.41
C ASN A 156 -0.92 -3.42 -25.91
N GLU A 157 -0.05 -2.44 -26.06
CA GLU A 157 1.37 -2.63 -26.33
C GLU A 157 2.04 -3.48 -25.25
N ALA A 158 1.77 -3.20 -23.97
CA ALA A 158 2.27 -4.03 -22.88
C ALA A 158 1.75 -5.48 -22.93
N VAL A 159 0.48 -5.68 -23.34
CA VAL A 159 -0.11 -7.02 -23.54
C VAL A 159 0.57 -7.75 -24.70
N ASN A 160 0.78 -7.07 -25.83
CA ASN A 160 1.43 -7.64 -27.01
C ASN A 160 2.90 -7.97 -26.72
N ALA A 161 3.64 -7.04 -26.11
CA ALA A 161 5.02 -7.27 -25.67
C ALA A 161 5.13 -8.43 -24.67
N SER A 162 4.12 -8.60 -23.79
CA SER A 162 4.10 -9.74 -22.87
C SER A 162 3.83 -11.08 -23.56
N ARG A 163 3.19 -11.09 -24.73
CA ARG A 163 2.96 -12.29 -25.55
C ARG A 163 4.21 -12.68 -26.33
N SER A 164 4.94 -11.69 -26.86
CA SER A 164 6.16 -11.93 -27.63
C SER A 164 7.39 -12.23 -26.75
N LEU A 165 7.62 -11.43 -25.72
CA LEU A 165 8.84 -11.50 -24.88
C LEU A 165 8.66 -12.32 -23.60
N GLY A 166 7.42 -12.73 -23.30
CA GLY A 166 7.06 -13.38 -22.06
C GLY A 166 6.87 -12.41 -20.87
N LYS A 167 6.06 -12.86 -19.89
CA LYS A 167 5.64 -12.05 -18.73
C LYS A 167 6.80 -11.67 -17.80
N ALA A 168 7.77 -12.56 -17.62
CA ALA A 168 8.90 -12.34 -16.72
C ALA A 168 9.80 -11.20 -17.23
N LEU A 169 10.21 -11.28 -18.49
CA LEU A 169 11.03 -10.25 -19.13
C LEU A 169 10.30 -8.91 -19.18
N ARG A 170 9.00 -8.91 -19.51
CA ARG A 170 8.21 -7.67 -19.51
C ARG A 170 8.14 -7.02 -18.12
N ARG A 171 7.99 -7.79 -17.04
CA ARG A 171 8.02 -7.26 -15.66
C ARG A 171 9.37 -6.62 -15.33
N ARG A 172 10.47 -7.22 -15.77
CA ARG A 172 11.82 -6.67 -15.61
C ARG A 172 11.95 -5.33 -16.34
N LEU A 173 11.57 -5.29 -17.61
CA LEU A 173 11.59 -4.08 -18.45
C LEU A 173 10.62 -2.98 -17.95
N ALA A 174 9.51 -3.35 -17.31
CA ALA A 174 8.57 -2.39 -16.73
C ALA A 174 9.06 -1.73 -15.44
N GLY A 175 10.20 -2.17 -14.88
CA GLY A 175 10.65 -1.71 -13.56
C GLY A 175 9.80 -2.26 -12.40
N TYR A 176 9.05 -3.35 -12.60
CA TYR A 176 8.15 -3.89 -11.57
C TYR A 176 8.89 -4.48 -10.35
N HIS A 177 10.20 -4.68 -10.44
CA HIS A 177 11.04 -5.15 -9.34
C HIS A 177 11.01 -4.21 -8.12
N HIS A 178 10.73 -2.91 -8.30
CA HIS A 178 10.61 -1.97 -7.19
C HIS A 178 9.46 -2.29 -6.21
N ARG A 179 8.50 -3.15 -6.58
CA ARG A 179 7.43 -3.59 -5.68
C ARG A 179 7.96 -4.29 -4.43
N SER A 180 9.05 -5.05 -4.54
CA SER A 180 9.64 -5.77 -3.42
C SER A 180 9.97 -4.84 -2.24
N ARG A 181 10.30 -3.57 -2.51
CA ARG A 181 10.56 -2.56 -1.48
C ARG A 181 9.37 -2.31 -0.56
N VAL A 182 8.14 -2.28 -1.11
CA VAL A 182 6.94 -2.15 -0.27
C VAL A 182 6.69 -3.40 0.54
N GLU A 183 6.94 -4.58 -0.02
CA GLU A 183 6.77 -5.84 0.68
C GLU A 183 7.76 -5.95 1.86
N SER A 184 9.04 -5.60 1.66
CA SER A 184 10.05 -5.52 2.72
C SER A 184 9.63 -4.53 3.81
N LYS A 185 9.08 -3.38 3.42
CA LYS A 185 8.61 -2.37 4.37
C LYS A 185 7.38 -2.83 5.15
N MET A 186 6.48 -3.53 4.47
CA MET A 186 5.34 -4.16 5.09
C MET A 186 5.78 -5.20 6.13
N ASN A 187 6.81 -6.00 5.80
CA ASN A 187 7.41 -6.95 6.72
C ASN A 187 7.95 -6.23 7.97
N CYS A 188 8.66 -5.11 7.80
CA CYS A 188 9.19 -4.33 8.91
C CYS A 188 8.10 -3.83 9.88
N ILE A 189 6.93 -3.44 9.38
CA ILE A 189 5.80 -3.04 10.23
C ILE A 189 5.19 -4.25 10.94
N LYS A 190 5.15 -5.40 10.26
CA LYS A 190 4.66 -6.66 10.84
C LYS A 190 5.61 -7.20 11.91
N LEU A 191 6.90 -6.90 11.86
CA LEU A 191 7.86 -7.20 12.95
C LEU A 191 7.52 -6.44 14.23
N LEU A 192 6.92 -5.24 14.13
CA LEU A 192 6.39 -4.51 15.30
C LEU A 192 5.04 -5.09 15.80
N GLY A 193 4.50 -6.09 15.11
CA GLY A 193 3.30 -6.83 15.50
C GLY A 193 2.56 -7.43 14.29
N GLN A 194 2.34 -8.74 14.28
CA GLN A 194 1.62 -9.42 13.18
C GLN A 194 0.11 -9.15 13.21
N SER A 195 -0.44 -8.99 14.41
CA SER A 195 -1.85 -8.67 14.66
C SER A 195 -2.03 -7.22 15.10
N VAL A 196 -3.25 -6.69 14.97
CA VAL A 196 -3.68 -5.46 15.64
C VAL A 196 -4.48 -5.85 16.86
N MET A 197 -4.17 -5.26 18.01
CA MET A 197 -4.76 -5.63 19.30
C MET A 197 -6.01 -4.80 19.62
N ALA A 198 -6.12 -3.60 19.07
CA ALA A 198 -7.28 -2.74 19.26
C ALA A 198 -8.58 -3.37 18.73
N ARG A 199 -9.67 -3.21 19.49
CA ARG A 199 -11.01 -3.72 19.13
C ARG A 199 -11.74 -2.79 18.16
N ASP A 200 -11.63 -1.48 18.39
CA ASP A 200 -12.29 -0.46 17.58
C ASP A 200 -11.46 -0.07 16.37
N PHE A 201 -12.12 0.16 15.24
CA PHE A 201 -11.44 0.52 14.00
C PHE A 201 -10.54 1.75 14.13
N ASP A 202 -11.02 2.82 14.77
CA ASP A 202 -10.23 4.05 14.88
C ASP A 202 -8.98 3.84 15.75
N ARG A 203 -9.09 2.96 16.76
CA ARG A 203 -7.94 2.52 17.58
C ARG A 203 -7.00 1.61 16.79
N GLN A 204 -7.52 0.76 15.90
CA GLN A 204 -6.72 -0.07 14.99
C GLN A 204 -5.88 0.81 14.07
N VAL A 205 -6.49 1.82 13.45
CA VAL A 205 -5.80 2.82 12.60
C VAL A 205 -4.69 3.52 13.39
N ALA A 206 -5.00 4.03 14.57
CA ALA A 206 -3.99 4.67 15.42
C ALA A 206 -2.84 3.71 15.80
N GLU A 207 -3.11 2.43 16.09
CA GLU A 207 -2.07 1.42 16.34
C GLU A 207 -1.10 1.29 15.18
N ILE A 208 -1.61 1.30 13.96
CA ILE A 208 -0.82 1.16 12.74
C ILE A 208 -0.02 2.42 12.47
N GLN A 209 -0.66 3.59 12.59
CA GLN A 209 -0.01 4.88 12.45
C GLN A 209 1.15 5.03 13.45
N ILE A 210 0.98 4.58 14.70
CA ILE A 210 2.05 4.55 15.70
C ILE A 210 3.20 3.65 15.22
N ARG A 211 2.92 2.44 14.74
CA ARG A 211 3.98 1.54 14.22
C ARG A 211 4.72 2.14 13.04
N ILE A 212 4.00 2.82 12.16
CA ILE A 212 4.58 3.55 11.04
C ILE A 212 5.47 4.70 11.54
N ALA A 213 4.98 5.49 12.50
CA ALA A 213 5.74 6.59 13.09
C ALA A 213 7.04 6.09 13.76
N VAL A 214 6.95 5.02 14.54
CA VAL A 214 8.12 4.35 15.15
C VAL A 214 9.10 3.88 14.07
N ARG A 215 8.62 3.22 13.01
CA ARG A 215 9.49 2.75 11.92
C ARG A 215 10.15 3.91 11.15
N ASN A 216 9.41 4.97 10.89
CA ASN A 216 9.92 6.18 10.27
C ASN A 216 10.97 6.85 11.17
N ARG A 217 10.78 6.85 12.49
CA ARG A 217 11.77 7.36 13.45
C ARG A 217 13.05 6.53 13.46
N TYR A 218 12.96 5.20 13.45
CA TYR A 218 14.15 4.34 13.29
C TYR A 218 14.89 4.65 11.99
N THR A 219 14.16 4.79 10.89
CA THR A 219 14.74 5.16 9.59
C THR A 219 15.47 6.51 9.63
N ALA A 220 14.95 7.48 10.39
CA ALA A 220 15.58 8.79 10.55
C ALA A 220 16.81 8.77 11.45
N LEU A 221 16.85 7.87 12.44
CA LEU A 221 17.99 7.72 13.35
C LEU A 221 19.16 6.96 12.68
N GLY A 222 18.87 6.11 11.71
CA GLY A 222 19.90 5.44 10.92
C GLY A 222 19.30 4.37 10.02
N ILE A 223 19.81 4.28 8.79
CA ILE A 223 19.50 3.17 7.88
C ILE A 223 20.67 2.19 8.01
N PRO A 224 20.42 0.93 8.42
CA PRO A 224 21.49 -0.07 8.44
C PRO A 224 22.00 -0.27 7.01
N VAL A 225 23.32 -0.16 6.83
CA VAL A 225 23.99 -0.52 5.58
C VAL A 225 24.10 -2.04 5.57
N THR A 226 23.41 -2.68 4.63
CA THR A 226 23.56 -4.12 4.41
C THR A 226 24.69 -4.33 3.42
N GLU A 227 25.83 -4.84 3.90
CA GLU A 227 26.93 -5.27 3.06
C GLU A 227 26.79 -6.77 2.76
N ALA A 228 27.01 -7.14 1.50
CA ALA A 228 27.08 -8.55 1.13
C ALA A 228 28.43 -9.07 1.63
N VAL A 229 28.41 -9.99 2.59
CA VAL A 229 29.62 -10.71 3.00
C VAL A 229 29.93 -11.72 1.90
N GLY A 230 31.03 -11.48 1.19
CA GLY A 230 31.60 -12.40 0.20
C GLY A 230 32.51 -13.43 0.85
#